data_AF-A0A4R9BSG4-F1
#
_entry.id   AF-A0A4R9BSG4-F1
#
_cell.length_a   1.000
_cell.length_b   1.000
_cell.length_c   1.000
_cell.angle_alpha   90.00
_cell.angle_beta   90.00
_cell.angle_gamma   90.00
#
_symmetry.space_group_name_H-M   'P 1'
#
loop_
_entity.id
_entity.type
_entity.pdbx_description
1 polymer ?
#
loop_
_entity_poly.entity_id
_entity_poly.type
_entity_poly.pdbx_seq_one_letter_code
_entity_poly.pdbx_strand_id
1 'polypeptide(L)'
;MSNELGKLVDRGDIDGALLAARGLTPERVRELLFSGDGFMTNSAPYGEFISRWYTSLTSAYLRAEAADWFAQAYLTEIADVPGAEQTGAAMSTESKKGVIRYLAESIGGRDVEDWATSPERPITQQQLGGWKAVVQQLREITLP
;
A
#
# COMPACT_ATOMS: atom_id res chain seq x y z
N MET A 1 13.40 -19.52 7.57
CA MET A 1 14.19 -18.31 7.28
C MET A 1 13.99 -17.34 8.43
N SER A 2 14.95 -17.35 9.35
CA SER A 2 14.89 -16.74 10.68
C SER A 2 15.16 -15.24 10.60
N ASN A 3 14.26 -14.41 11.12
CA ASN A 3 14.43 -13.01 11.56
C ASN A 3 15.72 -12.28 11.12
N GLU A 4 15.99 -12.25 9.81
CA GLU A 4 17.19 -11.64 9.25
C GLU A 4 16.91 -10.17 8.94
N LEU A 5 15.68 -9.88 8.51
CA LEU A 5 15.21 -8.52 8.23
C LEU A 5 15.35 -7.59 9.43
N GLY A 6 14.75 -7.94 10.59
CA GLY A 6 14.82 -7.11 11.79
C GLY A 6 16.27 -6.86 12.22
N LYS A 7 17.11 -7.91 12.21
CA LYS A 7 18.54 -7.81 12.55
C LYS A 7 19.36 -6.93 11.60
N LEU A 8 19.01 -6.90 10.31
CA LEU A 8 19.67 -6.02 9.35
C LEU A 8 19.30 -4.57 9.63
N VAL A 9 18.02 -4.29 9.90
CA VAL A 9 17.53 -2.96 10.27
C VAL A 9 18.14 -2.50 11.60
N ASP A 10 18.21 -3.37 12.61
CA ASP A 10 18.85 -3.08 13.91
C ASP A 10 20.30 -2.56 13.77
N ARG A 11 21.03 -3.10 12.79
CA ARG A 11 22.42 -2.75 12.51
C ARG A 11 22.55 -1.55 11.57
N GLY A 12 21.45 -1.02 11.06
CA GLY A 12 21.41 0.04 10.06
C GLY A 12 21.76 -0.42 8.63
N ASP A 13 21.78 -1.73 8.36
CA ASP A 13 22.00 -2.26 7.00
C ASP A 13 20.68 -2.24 6.20
N ILE A 14 20.27 -1.04 5.79
CA ILE A 14 18.99 -0.82 5.11
C ILE A 14 18.98 -1.42 3.70
N ASP A 15 20.11 -1.41 2.99
CA ASP A 15 20.20 -2.00 1.66
C ASP A 15 20.07 -3.52 1.71
N GLY A 16 20.74 -4.17 2.66
CA GLY A 16 20.57 -5.59 2.94
C GLY A 16 19.12 -5.93 3.32
N ALA A 17 18.50 -5.11 4.18
CA ALA A 17 17.10 -5.28 4.58
C ALA A 17 16.14 -5.17 3.38
N LEU A 18 16.35 -4.22 2.47
CA LEU A 18 15.55 -4.06 1.25
C LEU A 18 15.69 -5.27 0.32
N LEU A 19 16.88 -5.87 0.21
CA LEU A 19 17.07 -7.10 -0.55
C LEU A 19 16.34 -8.27 0.09
N ALA A 20 16.43 -8.42 1.41
CA ALA A 20 15.76 -9.49 2.17
C ALA A 20 14.22 -9.37 2.11
N ALA A 21 13.69 -8.16 1.97
CA ALA A 21 12.25 -7.91 1.88
C ALA A 21 11.65 -8.11 0.47
N ARG A 22 12.48 -8.41 -0.55
CA ARG A 22 11.99 -8.58 -1.93
C ARG A 22 11.04 -9.78 -2.04
N GLY A 23 9.87 -9.54 -2.61
CA GLY A 23 8.85 -10.57 -2.83
C GLY A 23 8.08 -10.97 -1.58
N LEU A 24 8.33 -10.35 -0.43
CA LEU A 24 7.52 -10.56 0.77
C LEU A 24 6.24 -9.71 0.72
N THR A 25 5.16 -10.25 1.29
CA THR A 25 3.93 -9.49 1.51
C THR A 25 4.15 -8.45 2.62
N PRO A 26 3.39 -7.34 2.63
CA PRO A 26 3.46 -6.35 3.69
C PRO A 26 3.25 -6.90 5.10
N GLU A 27 2.30 -7.83 5.28
CA GLU A 27 2.11 -8.56 6.52
C GLU A 27 3.40 -9.25 6.96
N ARG A 28 4.02 -10.01 6.05
CA ARG A 28 5.23 -10.76 6.36
C ARG A 28 6.42 -9.86 6.68
N VAL A 29 6.52 -8.71 6.00
CA VAL A 29 7.52 -7.69 6.32
C VAL A 29 7.30 -7.16 7.74
N ARG A 30 6.06 -6.84 8.13
CA ARG A 30 5.75 -6.34 9.47
C ARG A 30 6.09 -7.37 10.55
N GLU A 31 5.68 -8.61 10.37
CA GLU A 31 5.99 -9.71 11.29
C GLU A 31 7.50 -9.85 11.51
N LEU A 32 8.29 -9.88 10.43
CA LEU A 32 9.74 -10.04 10.53
C LEU A 32 10.42 -8.81 11.11
N LEU A 33 9.98 -7.61 10.70
CA LEU A 33 10.57 -6.34 11.13
C LEU A 33 10.40 -6.14 12.64
N PHE A 34 9.20 -6.34 13.18
CA PHE A 34 8.89 -6.11 14.59
C PHE A 34 8.92 -7.38 15.47
N SER A 35 9.53 -8.46 14.99
CA SER A 35 9.65 -9.72 15.77
C SER A 35 10.67 -9.65 16.92
N GLY A 36 11.46 -8.59 17.01
CA GLY A 36 12.37 -8.32 18.13
C GLY A 36 12.26 -6.87 18.57
N ASP A 37 12.91 -6.53 19.68
CA ASP A 37 12.68 -5.26 20.39
C ASP A 37 13.64 -4.13 19.97
N GLY A 38 14.37 -4.27 18.87
CA GLY A 38 15.39 -3.29 18.44
C GLY A 38 14.82 -1.90 18.18
N PHE A 39 13.58 -1.82 17.68
CA PHE A 39 12.84 -0.57 17.49
C PHE A 39 12.60 0.19 18.79
N MET A 40 12.51 -0.50 19.95
CA MET A 40 12.38 0.16 21.26
C MET A 40 13.67 0.83 21.71
N THR A 41 14.81 0.43 21.15
CA THR A 41 16.13 1.02 21.45
C THR A 41 16.45 2.16 20.50
N ASN A 42 16.19 1.96 19.21
CA ASN A 42 16.39 2.97 18.17
C ASN A 42 15.46 2.69 16.99
N SER A 43 14.41 3.49 16.84
CA SER A 43 13.42 3.35 15.77
C SER A 43 13.84 4.01 14.45
N ALA A 44 14.89 4.85 14.43
CA ALA A 44 15.28 5.59 13.24
C ALA A 44 15.59 4.70 12.02
N PRO A 45 16.33 3.57 12.15
CA PRO A 45 16.57 2.64 11.05
C PRO A 45 15.28 1.99 10.52
N TYR A 46 14.29 1.78 11.40
CA TYR A 46 13.00 1.20 11.04
C TYR A 46 12.16 2.18 10.21
N GLY A 47 12.12 3.44 10.61
CA GLY A 47 11.49 4.50 9.81
C GLY A 47 12.13 4.64 8.43
N GLU A 48 13.46 4.61 8.35
CA GLU A 48 14.17 4.64 7.06
C GLU A 48 13.83 3.43 6.19
N PHE A 49 13.91 2.22 6.75
CA PHE A 49 13.56 1.00 6.03
C PHE A 49 12.13 1.04 5.50
N ILE A 50 11.15 1.35 6.35
CA ILE A 50 9.73 1.39 5.97
C ILE A 50 9.52 2.41 4.86
N SER A 51 10.08 3.62 4.98
CA SER A 51 9.96 4.67 3.96
C SER A 51 10.53 4.22 2.61
N ARG A 52 11.75 3.67 2.59
CA ARG A 52 12.41 3.23 1.36
C ARG A 52 11.73 2.01 0.75
N TRP A 53 11.33 1.04 1.56
CA TRP A 53 10.64 -0.16 1.12
C TRP A 53 9.26 0.17 0.53
N TYR A 54 8.46 0.98 1.23
CA TYR A 54 7.16 1.46 0.74
C TYR A 54 7.28 2.18 -0.61
N THR A 55 8.29 3.05 -0.75
CA THR A 55 8.55 3.78 -2.00
C THR A 55 8.94 2.85 -3.16
N SER A 56 9.55 1.71 -2.87
CA SER A 56 9.96 0.71 -3.87
C SER A 56 8.80 -0.12 -4.44
N LEU A 57 7.67 -0.19 -3.73
CA LEU A 57 6.49 -0.93 -4.20
C LEU A 57 5.92 -0.24 -5.44
N THR A 58 5.65 -0.98 -6.52
CA THR A 58 5.11 -0.41 -7.76
C THR A 58 3.60 -0.62 -7.91
N SER A 59 3.06 -1.65 -7.27
CA SER A 59 1.62 -1.93 -7.26
C SER A 59 0.88 -0.98 -6.32
N ALA A 60 -0.19 -0.35 -6.81
CA ALA A 60 -1.09 0.46 -6.00
C ALA A 60 -1.74 -0.34 -4.85
N TYR A 61 -2.10 -1.61 -5.09
CA TYR A 61 -2.68 -2.48 -4.05
C TYR A 61 -1.68 -2.84 -2.95
N LEU A 62 -0.50 -3.37 -3.30
CA LEU A 62 0.57 -3.61 -2.33
C LEU A 62 0.97 -2.34 -1.54
N ARG A 63 0.94 -1.15 -2.14
CA ARG A 63 1.12 0.10 -1.40
C ARG A 63 -0.03 0.36 -0.41
N ALA A 64 -1.28 0.14 -0.80
CA ALA A 64 -2.41 0.28 0.11
C ALA A 64 -2.36 -0.71 1.27
N GLU A 65 -2.02 -1.96 0.99
CA GLU A 65 -1.82 -2.98 2.02
C GLU A 65 -0.64 -2.62 2.95
N ALA A 66 0.49 -2.18 2.40
CA ALA A 66 1.61 -1.71 3.20
C ALA A 66 1.25 -0.49 4.06
N ALA A 67 0.44 0.43 3.54
CA ALA A 67 -0.04 1.57 4.32
C ALA A 67 -0.93 1.13 5.48
N ASP A 68 -1.77 0.11 5.31
CA ASP A 68 -2.61 -0.44 6.38
C ASP A 68 -1.75 -1.02 7.51
N TRP A 69 -0.71 -1.76 7.14
CA TRP A 69 0.21 -2.37 8.11
C TRP A 69 1.15 -1.38 8.79
N PHE A 70 1.57 -0.30 8.13
CA PHE A 70 2.66 0.56 8.63
C PHE A 70 2.26 1.99 9.00
N ALA A 71 1.11 2.51 8.54
CA ALA A 71 0.66 3.84 8.96
C ALA A 71 0.46 3.92 10.48
N GLN A 72 -0.13 2.88 11.07
CA GLN A 72 -0.29 2.80 12.52
C GLN A 72 1.07 2.66 13.23
N ALA A 73 2.06 2.02 12.61
CA ALA A 73 3.38 1.85 13.23
C ALA A 73 4.06 3.19 13.54
N TYR A 74 3.86 4.19 12.67
CA TYR A 74 4.29 5.57 12.90
C TYR A 74 3.54 6.29 14.04
N LEU A 75 2.46 5.71 14.56
CA LEU A 75 1.73 6.22 15.72
C LEU A 75 1.99 5.39 16.99
N THR A 76 2.63 4.22 16.86
CA THR A 76 2.86 3.29 17.96
C THR A 76 4.33 2.87 18.07
N GLU A 77 4.79 1.89 17.29
CA GLU A 77 6.11 1.26 17.44
C GLU A 77 7.27 2.22 17.13
N ILE A 78 7.10 3.15 16.18
CA ILE A 78 8.15 4.07 15.73
C ILE A 78 7.70 5.54 15.83
N ALA A 79 6.86 5.84 16.83
CA ALA A 79 6.27 7.16 17.04
C ALA A 79 7.30 8.25 17.39
N ASP A 80 8.50 7.87 17.82
CA ASP A 80 9.62 8.76 18.13
C ASP A 80 10.41 9.20 16.88
N VAL A 81 10.15 8.61 15.70
CA VAL A 81 10.72 9.08 14.43
C VAL A 81 10.24 10.52 14.16
N PRO A 82 11.12 11.46 13.77
CA PRO A 82 10.71 12.81 13.45
C PRO A 82 9.63 12.86 12.38
N GLY A 83 8.49 13.48 12.70
CA GLY A 83 7.36 13.60 11.79
C GLY A 83 6.59 12.30 11.54
N ALA A 84 6.68 11.32 12.45
CA ALA A 84 6.03 10.02 12.33
C ALA A 84 4.52 10.16 12.06
N GLU A 85 3.80 10.96 12.86
CA GLU A 85 2.36 11.17 12.68
C GLU A 85 2.01 11.67 11.28
N GLN A 86 2.71 12.69 10.78
CA GLN A 86 2.49 13.23 9.44
C GLN A 86 2.81 12.18 8.37
N THR A 87 3.85 11.39 8.57
CA THR A 87 4.27 10.32 7.66
C THR A 87 3.23 9.21 7.59
N GLY A 88 2.73 8.72 8.73
CA GLY A 88 1.68 7.69 8.79
C GLY A 88 0.38 8.17 8.15
N ALA A 89 -0.04 9.40 8.45
CA ALA A 89 -1.24 10.01 7.86
C ALA A 89 -1.12 10.18 6.33
N ALA A 90 0.04 10.67 5.86
CA ALA A 90 0.31 10.81 4.43
C ALA A 90 0.33 9.45 3.73
N MET A 91 0.97 8.44 4.34
CA MET A 91 1.01 7.08 3.80
C MET A 91 -0.39 6.49 3.62
N SER A 92 -1.26 6.59 4.63
CA SER A 92 -2.65 6.12 4.55
C SER A 92 -3.47 6.87 3.50
N THR A 93 -3.26 8.18 3.37
CA THR A 93 -4.01 9.02 2.42
C THR A 93 -3.59 8.79 0.98
N GLU A 94 -2.29 8.82 0.70
CA GLU A 94 -1.75 8.71 -0.65
C GLU A 94 -1.92 7.31 -1.23
N SER A 95 -1.88 6.26 -0.40
CA SER A 95 -2.15 4.91 -0.86
C SER A 95 -3.59 4.73 -1.36
N LYS A 96 -4.58 5.28 -0.64
CA LYS A 96 -6.00 5.28 -1.04
C LYS A 96 -6.20 6.06 -2.33
N LYS A 97 -5.61 7.24 -2.46
CA LYS A 97 -5.64 8.01 -3.72
C LYS A 97 -5.03 7.23 -4.87
N GLY A 98 -3.94 6.51 -4.62
CA GLY A 98 -3.28 5.64 -5.60
C GLY A 98 -4.19 4.52 -6.11
N VAL A 99 -4.89 3.82 -5.21
CA VAL A 99 -5.86 2.78 -5.58
C VAL A 99 -7.03 3.36 -6.38
N ILE A 100 -7.61 4.48 -5.93
CA ILE A 100 -8.71 5.14 -6.65
C ILE A 100 -8.27 5.53 -8.06
N ARG A 101 -7.07 6.10 -8.22
CA ARG A 101 -6.51 6.46 -9.53
C ARG A 101 -6.31 5.24 -10.41
N TYR A 102 -5.71 4.18 -9.88
CA TYR A 102 -5.49 2.94 -10.61
C TYR A 102 -6.81 2.32 -11.08
N LEU A 103 -7.83 2.29 -10.21
CA LEU A 103 -9.17 1.81 -10.57
C LEU A 103 -9.79 2.67 -11.65
N ALA A 104 -9.76 4.01 -11.50
CA ALA A 104 -10.28 4.95 -12.49
C ALA A 104 -9.60 4.75 -13.86
N GLU A 105 -8.28 4.62 -13.90
CA GLU A 105 -7.52 4.33 -15.13
C GLU A 105 -7.91 2.97 -15.72
N SER A 106 -8.06 1.95 -14.88
CA SER A 106 -8.38 0.59 -15.31
C SER A 106 -9.80 0.44 -15.87
N ILE A 107 -10.75 1.27 -15.44
CA ILE A 107 -12.11 1.33 -16.01
C ILE A 107 -12.24 2.35 -17.16
N GLY A 108 -11.13 2.92 -17.62
CA GLY A 108 -11.10 3.90 -18.70
C GLY A 108 -11.73 5.24 -18.34
N GLY A 109 -11.71 5.62 -17.06
CA GLY A 109 -12.26 6.89 -16.57
C GLY A 109 -13.78 7.00 -16.66
N ARG A 110 -14.50 5.88 -16.77
CA ARG A 110 -15.97 5.87 -16.77
C ARG A 110 -16.49 6.32 -15.42
N ASP A 111 -17.38 7.30 -15.46
CA ASP A 111 -17.93 7.93 -14.26
C ASP A 111 -18.90 6.99 -13.54
N VAL A 112 -18.81 6.93 -12.20
CA VAL A 112 -19.78 6.20 -11.37
C VAL A 112 -21.17 6.86 -11.50
N GLU A 113 -21.23 8.13 -11.91
CA GLU A 113 -22.48 8.82 -12.22
C GLU A 113 -23.30 8.17 -13.35
N ASP A 114 -22.68 7.37 -14.25
CA ASP A 114 -23.42 6.54 -15.22
C ASP A 114 -24.33 5.51 -14.52
N TRP A 115 -24.02 5.11 -13.28
CA TRP A 115 -24.85 4.21 -12.47
C TRP A 115 -25.95 4.95 -11.70
N ALA A 116 -25.75 6.24 -11.42
CA ALA A 116 -26.56 6.99 -10.45
C ALA A 116 -27.82 7.64 -11.06
N THR A 117 -28.18 7.30 -12.29
CA THR A 117 -29.36 7.92 -12.92
C THR A 117 -30.63 7.13 -12.63
N SER A 118 -31.52 7.79 -11.87
CA SER A 118 -32.94 7.50 -11.61
C SER A 118 -33.65 6.73 -12.74
N PRO A 119 -34.71 5.93 -12.46
CA PRO A 119 -35.54 5.27 -13.48
C PRO A 119 -36.01 6.16 -14.65
N GLU A 120 -35.92 7.48 -14.52
CA GLU A 120 -36.20 8.49 -15.56
C GLU A 120 -35.13 8.59 -16.67
N ARG A 121 -33.91 8.05 -16.46
CA ARG A 121 -32.84 8.04 -17.46
C ARG A 121 -32.21 6.65 -17.56
N PRO A 122 -32.84 5.73 -18.31
CA PRO A 122 -32.30 4.39 -18.51
C PRO A 122 -30.91 4.44 -19.15
N ILE A 123 -30.02 3.56 -18.69
CA ILE A 123 -28.69 3.35 -19.29
C ILE A 123 -28.84 3.04 -20.78
N THR A 124 -28.11 3.77 -21.62
CA THR A 124 -28.08 3.55 -23.07
C THR A 124 -27.36 2.26 -23.44
N GLN A 125 -27.64 1.68 -24.62
CA GLN A 125 -26.92 0.49 -25.11
C GLN A 125 -25.40 0.71 -25.22
N GLN A 126 -24.98 1.93 -25.54
CA GLN A 126 -23.57 2.30 -25.61
C GLN A 126 -22.90 2.29 -24.23
N GLN A 127 -23.57 2.86 -23.22
CA GLN A 127 -23.11 2.80 -21.83
C GLN A 127 -23.05 1.34 -21.35
N LEU A 128 -24.10 0.54 -21.59
CA LEU A 128 -24.14 -0.88 -21.23
C LEU A 128 -23.00 -1.68 -21.86
N GLY A 129 -22.77 -1.52 -23.17
CA GLY A 129 -21.70 -2.21 -23.88
C GLY A 129 -20.32 -1.86 -23.33
N GLY A 130 -20.15 -0.60 -22.97
CA GLY A 130 -18.93 -0.14 -22.36
C GLY A 130 -18.72 -0.61 -20.91
N TRP A 131 -19.77 -0.72 -20.10
CA TRP A 131 -19.70 -1.35 -18.78
C TRP A 131 -19.39 -2.85 -18.87
N LYS A 132 -19.92 -3.56 -19.87
CA LYS A 132 -19.54 -4.96 -20.12
C LYS A 132 -18.04 -5.11 -20.42
N ALA A 133 -17.47 -4.18 -21.19
CA ALA A 133 -16.03 -4.17 -21.46
C ALA A 133 -15.22 -3.92 -20.18
N VAL A 134 -15.64 -2.96 -19.36
CA VAL A 134 -15.01 -2.68 -18.06
C VAL A 134 -15.09 -3.86 -17.11
N VAL A 135 -16.24 -4.53 -16.99
CA VAL A 135 -16.39 -5.74 -16.17
C VAL A 135 -15.39 -6.81 -16.60
N GLN A 136 -15.13 -6.94 -17.89
CA GLN A 136 -14.18 -7.90 -18.40
C GLN A 136 -12.73 -7.50 -18.14
N GLN A 137 -12.40 -6.22 -18.28
CA GLN A 137 -11.09 -5.67 -17.88
C GLN A 137 -10.84 -5.84 -16.38
N LEU A 138 -11.82 -5.54 -15.54
CA LEU A 138 -11.74 -5.72 -14.08
C LEU A 138 -11.55 -7.19 -13.68
N ARG A 139 -12.14 -8.14 -14.41
CA ARG A 139 -11.92 -9.57 -14.19
C ARG A 139 -10.51 -10.04 -14.57
N GLU A 140 -9.86 -9.33 -15.48
CA GLU A 140 -8.48 -9.60 -15.90
C GLU A 140 -7.45 -8.98 -14.94
N ILE A 141 -7.85 -8.01 -14.11
CA ILE A 141 -7.02 -7.51 -13.01
C ILE A 141 -6.80 -8.65 -12.02
N THR A 142 -5.59 -9.19 -12.06
CA THR A 142 -5.15 -10.19 -11.08
C THR A 142 -4.69 -9.44 -9.85
N LEU A 143 -5.47 -9.50 -8.78
CA LEU A 143 -5.03 -9.06 -7.47
C LEU A 143 -3.92 -10.02 -6.99
N PRO A 144 -2.77 -9.52 -6.50
CA PRO A 144 -1.70 -10.36 -5.98
C PRO A 144 -2.14 -11.21 -4.78
#